data_AF-W9AUI2-F1
#
_entry.id   AF-W9AUI2-F1
#
_cell.length_a   1.000
_cell.length_b   1.000
_cell.length_c   1.000
_cell.angle_alpha   90.00
_cell.angle_beta   90.00
_cell.angle_gamma   90.00
#
_symmetry.space_group_name_H-M   'P 1'
#
loop_
_entity.id
_entity.type
_entity.pdbx_description
1 polymer ?
#
loop_
_entity_poly.entity_id
_entity_poly.type
_entity_poly.pdbx_seq_one_letter_code
_entity_poly.pdbx_strand_id
1 'polypeptide(L)'
;MTIAFRYGNPAVECDGAQLRAQCRHLATVATLTGVIDDANFERLTHRVRQLVLTEKPFVLDLSGVTGLSARGVSLLYGLDDECDLAGVEWALVASPQVLDILRLLDDAFPITASVPEALHHFAEGTLARRRLLPLLHKTA
;
A
#
# COMPACT_ATOMS: atom_id res chain seq x y z
N MET A 1 -29.66 8.19 11.53
CA MET A 1 -28.20 8.28 11.71
C MET A 1 -27.66 9.09 10.55
N THR A 2 -27.19 10.31 10.81
CA THR A 2 -26.91 11.34 9.79
C THR A 2 -25.52 11.13 9.20
N ILE A 3 -25.43 10.82 7.91
CA ILE A 3 -24.15 10.74 7.18
C ILE A 3 -23.73 12.18 6.87
N ALA A 4 -22.79 12.71 7.64
CA ALA A 4 -22.08 13.91 7.28
C ALA A 4 -21.01 13.55 6.24
N PHE A 5 -21.20 13.98 4.99
CA PHE A 5 -20.13 13.99 3.99
C PHE A 5 -19.07 15.00 4.43
N ARG A 6 -18.08 14.53 5.22
CA ARG A 6 -16.85 15.27 5.48
C ARG A 6 -15.83 14.84 4.43
N TYR A 7 -15.34 15.80 3.64
CA TYR A 7 -14.23 15.60 2.73
C TYR A 7 -12.96 15.31 3.55
N GLY A 8 -12.72 14.04 3.81
CA GLY A 8 -11.62 13.54 4.61
C GLY A 8 -11.92 12.09 4.88
N ASN A 9 -11.23 11.17 4.20
CA ASN A 9 -11.48 9.74 4.35
C ASN A 9 -11.28 9.35 5.83
N PRO A 10 -12.35 9.10 6.59
CA PRO A 10 -12.24 8.83 8.02
C PRO A 10 -11.51 7.50 8.19
N ALA A 11 -10.69 7.40 9.23
CA ALA A 11 -10.10 6.11 9.58
C ALA A 11 -11.22 5.13 9.92
N VAL A 12 -11.14 3.92 9.35
CA VAL A 12 -12.05 2.81 9.63
C VAL A 12 -11.41 1.97 10.72
N GLU A 13 -12.03 1.93 11.89
CA GLU A 13 -11.65 1.03 12.99
C GLU A 13 -11.93 -0.42 12.60
N CYS A 14 -11.01 -1.32 12.92
CA CYS A 14 -11.02 -2.74 12.61
C CYS A 14 -10.42 -3.53 13.78
N ASP A 15 -11.18 -3.68 14.88
CA ASP A 15 -10.80 -4.47 16.07
C ASP A 15 -9.34 -4.25 16.51
N GLY A 16 -9.01 -3.02 16.93
CA GLY A 16 -7.67 -2.66 17.43
C GLY A 16 -6.67 -2.22 16.36
N ALA A 17 -7.07 -2.22 15.09
CA ALA A 17 -6.35 -1.57 13.99
C ALA A 17 -7.20 -0.47 13.35
N GLN A 18 -6.54 0.52 12.75
CA GLN A 18 -7.20 1.57 11.97
C GLN A 18 -6.68 1.58 10.54
N LEU A 19 -7.59 1.66 9.57
CA LEU A 19 -7.27 1.83 8.17
C LEU A 19 -7.70 3.21 7.69
N ARG A 20 -6.77 3.98 7.12
CA ARG A 20 -7.06 5.24 6.45
C ARG A 20 -6.53 5.20 5.02
N ALA A 21 -7.38 5.48 4.03
CA ALA A 21 -6.94 5.57 2.65
C ALA A 21 -6.92 7.01 2.14
N GLN A 22 -5.98 7.35 1.26
CA GLN A 22 -5.90 8.65 0.62
C GLN A 22 -5.55 8.44 -0.85
N CYS A 23 -6.48 8.74 -1.75
CA CYS A 23 -6.17 8.79 -3.17
C CYS A 23 -5.51 10.15 -3.47
N ARG A 24 -4.24 10.12 -3.89
CA ARG A 24 -3.44 11.30 -4.24
C ARG A 24 -3.14 11.29 -5.75
N HIS A 25 -2.48 12.34 -6.23
CA HIS A 25 -2.10 12.42 -7.64
C HIS A 25 -1.20 11.26 -8.06
N LEU A 26 -0.18 10.95 -7.25
CA LEU A 26 0.87 9.97 -7.59
C LEU A 26 0.56 8.53 -7.17
N ALA A 27 -0.24 8.32 -6.12
CA ALA A 27 -0.57 6.98 -5.61
C ALA A 27 -1.84 6.98 -4.76
N THR A 28 -2.41 5.80 -4.55
CA THR A 28 -3.28 5.53 -3.41
C THR A 28 -2.41 5.17 -2.21
N VAL A 29 -2.59 5.85 -1.08
CA VAL A 29 -1.88 5.56 0.17
C VAL A 29 -2.86 4.97 1.17
N ALA A 30 -2.66 3.72 1.58
CA ALA A 30 -3.39 3.07 2.66
C ALA A 30 -2.50 2.99 3.91
N THR A 31 -2.86 3.72 4.95
CA THR A 31 -2.16 3.70 6.24
C THR A 31 -2.89 2.78 7.20
N LEU A 32 -2.17 1.80 7.75
CA LEU A 32 -2.61 0.96 8.85
C LEU A 32 -1.86 1.32 10.13
N THR A 33 -2.59 1.43 11.23
CA THR A 33 -2.01 1.63 12.57
C THR A 33 -2.61 0.66 13.57
N GLY A 34 -1.93 0.44 14.70
CA GLY A 34 -2.37 -0.49 15.74
C GLY A 34 -1.85 -1.91 15.54
N VAL A 35 -2.61 -2.91 15.99
CA VAL A 35 -2.18 -4.32 15.97
C VAL A 35 -2.91 -5.08 14.87
N ILE A 36 -2.17 -5.80 14.03
CA ILE A 36 -2.70 -6.70 13.00
C ILE A 36 -2.54 -8.14 13.48
N ASP A 37 -3.64 -8.76 13.86
CA ASP A 37 -3.67 -10.09 14.48
C ASP A 37 -4.60 -11.07 13.73
N ASP A 38 -4.66 -12.30 14.23
CA ASP A 38 -5.47 -13.37 13.67
C ASP A 38 -6.98 -13.04 13.65
N ALA A 39 -7.45 -12.10 14.46
CA ALA A 39 -8.86 -11.72 14.53
C ALA A 39 -9.24 -10.68 13.48
N ASN A 40 -8.31 -9.79 13.08
CA ASN A 40 -8.62 -8.69 12.19
C ASN A 40 -7.96 -8.77 10.79
N PHE A 41 -6.96 -9.63 10.58
CA PHE A 41 -6.17 -9.63 9.35
C PHE A 41 -6.99 -9.90 8.07
N GLU A 42 -7.96 -10.82 8.09
CA GLU A 42 -8.75 -11.15 6.89
C GLU A 42 -9.55 -9.93 6.41
N ARG A 43 -10.20 -9.24 7.36
CA ARG A 43 -10.98 -8.03 7.07
C ARG A 43 -10.09 -6.89 6.59
N LEU A 44 -8.93 -6.70 7.21
CA LEU A 44 -7.96 -5.69 6.77
C LEU A 44 -7.45 -5.98 5.37
N THR A 45 -7.10 -7.24 5.07
CA THR A 45 -6.65 -7.69 3.76
C THR A 45 -7.71 -7.40 2.70
N HIS A 46 -8.95 -7.81 2.94
CA HIS A 46 -10.06 -7.54 2.03
C HIS A 46 -10.24 -6.04 1.77
N ARG A 47 -10.21 -5.21 2.83
CA ARG A 47 -10.35 -3.75 2.67
C ARG A 47 -9.18 -3.11 1.93
N VAL A 48 -7.95 -3.54 2.18
CA VAL A 48 -6.76 -3.00 1.51
C VAL A 48 -6.79 -3.34 0.02
N ARG A 49 -7.11 -4.59 -0.35
CA ARG A 49 -7.22 -5.01 -1.75
C ARG A 49 -8.24 -4.19 -2.54
N GLN A 50 -9.38 -3.87 -1.93
CA GLN A 50 -10.40 -3.01 -2.55
C GLN A 50 -9.95 -1.56 -2.85
N LEU A 51 -8.82 -1.13 -2.31
CA LEU A 51 -8.25 0.20 -2.56
C LEU A 51 -7.27 0.21 -3.75
N VAL A 52 -6.91 -0.95 -4.28
CA VAL A 52 -6.05 -1.06 -5.46
C VAL A 52 -6.85 -0.60 -6.68
N LEU A 53 -6.29 0.34 -7.44
CA LEU A 53 -6.92 0.92 -8.63
C LEU A 53 -5.98 0.75 -9.81
N THR A 54 -6.49 0.36 -10.97
CA THR A 54 -5.72 0.28 -12.22
C THR A 54 -5.02 1.59 -12.52
N GLU A 55 -3.81 1.52 -13.09
CA GLU A 55 -2.95 2.67 -13.47
C GLU A 55 -2.52 3.60 -12.32
N LYS A 56 -2.90 3.29 -11.07
CA LYS A 56 -2.55 4.09 -9.90
C LYS A 56 -1.64 3.27 -8.98
N PRO A 57 -0.36 3.66 -8.82
CA PRO A 57 0.52 3.02 -7.86
C PRO A 57 -0.06 3.01 -6.45
N PHE A 58 0.37 2.05 -5.64
CA PHE A 58 -0.14 1.84 -4.28
C PHE A 58 0.96 1.97 -3.22
N VAL A 59 0.66 2.60 -2.09
CA VAL A 59 1.54 2.58 -0.91
C VAL A 59 0.78 2.00 0.25
N LEU A 60 1.29 0.91 0.82
CA LEU A 60 0.85 0.40 2.11
C LEU A 60 1.79 0.94 3.20
N ASP A 61 1.26 1.81 4.05
CA ASP A 61 2.00 2.43 5.15
C ASP A 61 1.66 1.74 6.47
N LEU A 62 2.55 0.87 6.92
CA LEU A 62 2.51 0.16 8.19
C LEU A 62 3.41 0.81 9.25
N SER A 63 3.87 2.05 9.06
CA SER A 63 4.76 2.73 10.01
C SER A 63 4.14 2.90 11.41
N GLY A 64 2.81 2.95 11.49
CA GLY A 64 2.08 3.00 12.76
C GLY A 64 1.58 1.65 13.29
N VAL A 65 1.96 0.53 12.65
CA VAL A 65 1.64 -0.81 13.15
C VAL A 65 2.57 -1.16 14.30
N THR A 66 1.98 -1.48 15.45
CA THR A 66 2.67 -1.77 16.71
C THR A 66 2.81 -3.27 16.99
N GLY A 67 2.12 -4.11 16.22
CA GLY A 67 2.23 -5.57 16.29
C GLY A 67 1.67 -6.24 15.03
N LEU A 68 2.33 -7.30 14.58
CA LEU A 68 1.94 -8.09 13.41
C LEU A 68 2.05 -9.57 13.77
N SER A 69 0.93 -10.29 13.64
CA SER A 69 0.90 -11.75 13.76
C SER A 69 1.53 -12.43 12.55
N ALA A 70 1.92 -13.70 12.70
CA ALA A 70 2.40 -14.51 11.58
C ALA A 70 1.38 -14.60 10.44
N ARG A 71 0.08 -14.76 10.76
CA ARG A 71 -0.99 -14.76 9.73
C ARG A 71 -1.19 -13.38 9.10
N GLY A 72 -0.93 -12.30 9.84
CA GLY A 72 -1.01 -10.94 9.34
C GLY A 72 -0.09 -10.64 8.16
N VAL A 73 1.02 -11.37 8.01
CA VAL A 73 1.89 -11.31 6.82
C VAL A 73 1.10 -11.63 5.53
N SER A 74 0.06 -12.46 5.61
CA SER A 74 -0.82 -12.81 4.49
C SER A 74 -1.47 -11.59 3.82
N LEU A 75 -1.59 -10.47 4.54
CA LEU A 75 -2.05 -9.21 3.97
C LEU A 75 -1.11 -8.73 2.86
N LEU A 76 0.21 -8.89 3.04
CA LEU A 76 1.21 -8.42 2.09
C LEU A 76 1.19 -9.24 0.80
N TYR A 77 1.15 -10.57 0.89
CA TYR A 77 0.99 -11.43 -0.29
C TYR A 77 -0.33 -11.15 -1.02
N GLY A 78 -1.44 -10.99 -0.26
CA GLY A 78 -2.73 -10.69 -0.87
C GLY A 78 -2.78 -9.31 -1.54
N LEU A 79 -1.96 -8.34 -1.09
CA LEU A 79 -1.80 -7.05 -1.76
C LEU A 79 -0.91 -7.17 -3.00
N ASP A 80 0.19 -7.93 -2.91
CA ASP A 80 1.11 -8.19 -4.02
C ASP A 80 0.35 -8.81 -5.20
N ASP A 81 -0.42 -9.88 -4.95
CA ASP A 81 -1.30 -10.52 -5.94
C ASP A 81 -2.26 -9.53 -6.61
N GLU A 82 -2.86 -8.63 -5.81
CA GLU A 82 -3.86 -7.67 -6.31
C GLU A 82 -3.21 -6.56 -7.16
N CYS A 83 -2.04 -6.09 -6.76
CA CYS A 83 -1.26 -5.11 -7.52
C CYS A 83 -0.76 -5.70 -8.84
N ASP A 84 -0.30 -6.95 -8.83
CA ASP A 84 0.10 -7.69 -10.03
C ASP A 84 -1.08 -7.87 -10.99
N LEU A 85 -2.24 -8.29 -10.48
CA LEU A 85 -3.46 -8.41 -11.28
C LEU A 85 -3.90 -7.08 -11.88
N ALA A 86 -3.75 -5.98 -11.14
CA ALA A 86 -4.09 -4.63 -11.61
C ALA A 86 -3.00 -4.01 -12.51
N GLY A 87 -1.83 -4.64 -12.63
CA GLY A 87 -0.69 -4.13 -13.40
C GLY A 87 -0.11 -2.83 -12.83
N VAL A 88 -0.12 -2.66 -11.51
CA VAL A 88 0.36 -1.44 -10.83
C VAL A 88 1.53 -1.72 -9.90
N GLU A 89 2.47 -0.77 -9.84
CA GLU A 89 3.55 -0.81 -8.85
C GLU A 89 3.01 -0.56 -7.44
N TRP A 90 3.62 -1.18 -6.44
CA TRP A 90 3.34 -0.89 -5.05
C TRP A 90 4.60 -0.76 -4.20
N ALA A 91 4.47 -0.12 -3.04
CA ALA A 91 5.53 0.07 -2.07
C ALA A 91 5.03 -0.17 -0.64
N LEU A 92 5.91 -0.66 0.23
CA LEU A 92 5.66 -0.93 1.63
C LEU A 92 6.49 0.00 2.52
N VAL A 93 5.85 0.74 3.42
CA VAL A 93 6.54 1.42 4.52
C VAL A 93 6.31 0.59 5.79
N ALA A 94 7.37 0.02 6.36
CA ALA A 94 7.26 -0.86 7.50
C ALA A 94 7.79 -0.21 8.80
N SER A 95 7.11 -0.45 9.91
CA SER A 95 7.66 -0.14 11.24
C SER A 95 8.83 -1.10 11.58
N PRO A 96 9.71 -0.76 12.54
CA PRO A 96 10.80 -1.65 12.95
C PRO A 96 10.32 -3.05 13.34
N GLN A 97 9.19 -3.16 14.05
CA GLN A 97 8.60 -4.43 14.47
C GLN A 97 8.15 -5.26 13.27
N VAL A 98 7.56 -4.63 12.25
CA VAL A 98 7.18 -5.31 11.01
C VAL A 98 8.43 -5.76 10.26
N LEU A 99 9.46 -4.91 10.15
CA LEU A 99 10.73 -5.27 9.49
C LEU A 99 11.40 -6.50 10.12
N ASP A 100 11.39 -6.61 11.45
CA ASP A 100 11.97 -7.76 12.14
C ASP A 100 11.26 -9.07 11.77
N ILE A 101 9.94 -9.04 11.59
CA ILE A 101 9.17 -10.21 11.13
C ILE A 101 9.50 -10.52 9.66
N LEU A 102 9.53 -9.50 8.80
CA LEU A 102 9.80 -9.69 7.36
C LEU A 102 11.21 -10.23 7.10
N ARG A 103 12.20 -9.92 7.94
CA ARG A 103 13.56 -10.47 7.85
C ARG A 103 13.64 -11.99 8.06
N LEU A 104 12.61 -12.58 8.68
CA LEU A 104 12.51 -14.02 8.89
C LEU A 104 11.89 -14.74 7.68
N LEU A 105 11.37 -13.99 6.72
CA LEU A 105 10.78 -14.49 5.48
C LEU A 105 11.82 -14.41 4.36
N ASP A 106 11.75 -15.33 3.40
CA ASP A 106 12.65 -15.36 2.23
C ASP A 106 12.06 -14.56 1.04
N ASP A 107 11.11 -13.66 1.31
CA ASP A 107 10.38 -12.91 0.30
C ASP A 107 10.84 -11.45 0.19
N ALA A 108 10.86 -10.93 -1.04
CA ALA A 108 11.32 -9.59 -1.34
C ALA A 108 10.14 -8.62 -1.54
N PHE A 109 9.63 -8.03 -0.45
CA PHE A 109 8.65 -6.95 -0.53
C PHE A 109 9.30 -5.62 -0.96
N PRO A 110 8.59 -4.74 -1.71
CA PRO A 110 9.11 -3.46 -2.19
C PRO A 110 9.15 -2.40 -1.06
N ILE A 111 10.05 -2.58 -0.10
CA ILE A 111 10.12 -1.74 1.10
C ILE A 111 10.80 -0.39 0.78
N THR A 112 10.21 0.70 1.23
CA THR A 112 10.79 2.05 1.24
C THR A 112 10.88 2.60 2.67
N ALA A 113 11.74 3.60 2.91
CA ALA A 113 11.89 4.19 4.23
C ALA A 113 10.71 5.10 4.60
N SER A 114 9.96 5.62 3.62
CA SER A 114 8.82 6.51 3.87
C SER A 114 7.84 6.62 2.70
N VAL A 115 6.64 7.15 2.98
CA VAL A 115 5.65 7.47 1.94
C VAL A 115 6.20 8.49 0.94
N PRO A 116 6.82 9.62 1.34
CA PRO A 116 7.42 10.55 0.38
C PRO A 116 8.45 9.91 -0.56
N GLU A 117 9.26 8.98 -0.07
CA GLU A 117 10.24 8.27 -0.89
C GLU A 117 9.54 7.36 -1.92
N ALA A 118 8.53 6.60 -1.51
CA ALA A 118 7.73 5.81 -2.45
C ALA A 118 7.07 6.68 -3.54
N LEU A 119 6.49 7.82 -3.15
CA LEU A 119 5.90 8.75 -4.10
C LEU A 119 6.93 9.35 -5.06
N HIS A 120 8.15 9.62 -4.59
CA HIS A 120 9.25 10.07 -5.43
C HIS A 120 9.64 9.00 -6.45
N HIS A 121 9.76 7.74 -6.03
CA HIS A 121 10.05 6.61 -6.91
C HIS A 121 9.02 6.48 -8.05
N PHE A 122 7.71 6.52 -7.71
CA PHE A 122 6.65 6.45 -8.72
C PHE A 122 6.65 7.64 -9.68
N ALA A 123 6.99 8.84 -9.20
CA ALA A 123 7.11 10.01 -10.05
C ALA A 123 8.25 9.85 -11.07
N GLU A 124 9.41 9.36 -10.65
CA GLU A 124 10.55 9.09 -11.53
C GLU A 124 10.22 8.03 -12.58
N GLY A 125 9.56 6.94 -12.19
CA GLY A 125 9.10 5.90 -13.13
C GLY A 125 8.12 6.45 -14.17
N THR A 126 7.18 7.30 -13.75
CA THR A 126 6.24 7.98 -14.66
C THR A 126 6.96 8.92 -15.63
N LEU A 127 7.94 9.70 -15.16
CA LEU A 127 8.74 10.59 -15.99
C LEU A 127 9.60 9.82 -16.99
N ALA A 128 10.23 8.72 -16.57
CA ALA A 128 11.03 7.87 -17.44
C ALA A 128 10.19 7.29 -18.58
N ARG A 129 9.01 6.73 -18.28
CA ARG A 129 8.06 6.23 -19.30
C ARG A 129 7.69 7.31 -20.30
N ARG A 130 7.36 8.53 -19.82
CA ARG A 130 7.02 9.67 -20.69
C ARG A 130 8.17 10.11 -21.60
N ARG A 131 9.42 10.03 -21.14
CA ARG A 131 10.61 10.36 -21.96
C ARG A 131 10.85 9.36 -23.08
N LEU A 132 10.41 8.11 -22.93
CA LEU A 132 10.57 7.05 -23.94
C LEU A 132 9.50 7.10 -25.04
N LEU A 133 8.31 7.68 -24.77
CA LEU A 133 7.21 7.76 -25.74
C LEU A 133 7.62 8.40 -27.09
N PRO A 134 8.31 9.56 -27.14
CA PRO A 134 8.69 10.19 -28.41
C PRO A 134 9.68 9.36 -29.24
N LEU A 135 10.45 8.46 -28.59
CA LEU A 135 11.44 7.62 -29.25
C LEU A 135 10.79 6.41 -29.94
N LEU A 136 9.69 5.89 -29.38
CA LEU A 136 8.92 4.81 -30.01
C LEU A 136 8.20 5.28 -31.27
N HIS A 137 7.69 6.51 -31.27
CA HIS A 137 7.00 7.10 -32.44
C HIS A 137 7.92 7.51 -33.61
N LYS A 138 9.25 7.47 -33.45
CA LYS A 138 10.21 7.90 -34.47
C LYS A 138 10.79 6.75 -35.32
N THR A 139 10.15 5.59 -35.31
CA THR A 139 10.58 4.41 -36.09
C THR A 139 9.81 4.18 -37.39
N ALA A 140 9.09 5.19 -37.89
CA ALA A 140 8.39 5.16 -39.17
C ALA A 140 9.07 6.03 -40.24
#